data_AF-A0A2J2HB46-F1
#
_entry.id   AF-A0A2J2HB46-F1
#
_cell.length_a   1.000
_cell.length_b   1.000
_cell.length_c   1.000
_cell.angle_alpha   90.00
_cell.angle_beta   90.00
_cell.angle_gamma   90.00
#
_symmetry.space_group_name_H-M   'P 1'
#
loop_
_entity.id
_entity.type
_entity.pdbx_description
1 polymer ?
#
loop_
_entity_poly.entity_id
_entity_poly.type
_entity_poly.pdbx_seq_one_letter_code
_entity_poly.pdbx_strand_id
1 'polypeptide(L)' 'MRVIVKPSEAEGKVLVIAELSLMEYFEARRGADIVYRCTSGRVASPLARFIGESIAYLRGIRHCGSV' A
#
# COMPACT_ATOMS: atom_id res chain seq x y z
N MET A 1 -2.94 -7.01 -15.29
CA MET A 1 -3.32 -5.82 -14.51
C MET A 1 -4.58 -5.17 -15.08
N ARG A 2 -5.61 -4.95 -14.25
CA ARG A 2 -6.81 -4.16 -14.62
C ARG A 2 -6.92 -2.99 -13.65
N VAL A 3 -7.17 -1.79 -14.16
CA VAL A 3 -7.34 -0.59 -13.34
C VAL A 3 -8.72 0.01 -13.62
N ILE A 4 -9.48 0.25 -12.56
CA ILE A 4 -10.79 0.87 -12.61
C ILE A 4 -10.69 2.18 -11.84
N VAL A 5 -11.02 3.28 -12.49
CA VAL A 5 -11.07 4.61 -11.88
C VAL A 5 -12.53 5.04 -11.81
N LYS A 6 -12.99 5.41 -10.61
CA LYS A 6 -14.35 5.90 -10.37
C LYS A 6 -14.30 7.29 -9.73
N PRO A 7 -15.28 8.16 -9.98
CA PRO A 7 -15.45 9.36 -9.17
C PRO A 7 -15.65 8.96 -7.71
N SER A 8 -15.07 9.72 -6.78
CA SER A 8 -15.36 9.59 -5.35
C SER A 8 -16.54 10.50 -4.99
N GLU A 9 -17.33 10.13 -3.99
CA GLU A 9 -18.35 11.03 -3.41
C GLU A 9 -17.73 12.25 -2.72
N ALA A 10 -16.44 12.18 -2.38
CA ALA A 10 -15.69 13.34 -1.90
C ALA A 10 -15.28 14.23 -3.09
N GLU A 11 -15.65 15.51 -3.01
CA GLU A 11 -15.41 16.50 -4.05
C GLU A 11 -13.92 16.55 -4.45
N GLY A 12 -13.67 16.51 -5.76
CA GLY A 12 -12.32 16.54 -6.34
C GLY A 12 -11.49 15.26 -6.17
N LYS A 13 -12.07 14.14 -5.71
CA LYS A 13 -11.35 12.87 -5.53
C LYS A 13 -11.80 11.78 -6.51
N VAL A 14 -10.89 10.83 -6.76
CA VAL A 14 -11.16 9.62 -7.53
C VAL A 14 -10.80 8.37 -6.72
N LEU A 15 -11.59 7.32 -6.87
CA LEU A 15 -11.30 5.99 -6.35
C LEU A 15 -10.60 5.18 -7.44
N VAL A 16 -9.40 4.68 -7.16
CA VAL A 16 -8.64 3.81 -8.06
C VAL A 16 -8.61 2.40 -7.47
N ILE A 17 -9.14 1.45 -8.22
CA ILE A 17 -9.13 0.02 -7.89
C ILE A 17 -8.22 -0.66 -8.90
N ALA A 18 -7.15 -1.30 -8.43
CA ALA A 18 -6.22 -2.05 -9.26
C ALA A 18 -6.30 -3.54 -8.91
N GLU A 19 -6.62 -4.35 -9.91
CA GLU A 19 -6.44 -5.80 -9.86
C GLU A 19 -5.04 -6.14 -10.40
N LEU A 20 -4.24 -6.72 -9.51
CA LEU A 20 -2.87 -7.16 -9.76
C LEU A 20 -2.81 -8.68 -9.67
N SER A 21 -1.90 -9.27 -10.42
CA SER A 21 -1.47 -10.64 -10.12
C SER A 21 -0.81 -10.69 -8.73
N LEU A 22 -0.84 -11.85 -8.10
CA LEU A 22 -0.18 -12.05 -6.80
C LEU A 22 1.31 -11.67 -6.85
N MET A 23 1.99 -11.94 -7.98
CA MET A 23 3.40 -11.60 -8.15
C MET A 23 3.63 -10.09 -8.18
N GLU A 24 2.88 -9.36 -9.01
CA GLU A 24 2.95 -7.89 -9.08
C GLU A 24 2.65 -7.25 -7.73
N TYR A 25 1.69 -7.81 -6.98
CA TYR A 25 1.42 -7.37 -5.61
C TYR A 25 2.64 -7.56 -4.70
N PHE A 26 3.32 -8.71 -4.74
CA PHE A 26 4.52 -8.94 -3.92
C PHE A 26 5.68 -8.01 -4.29
N GLU A 27 5.88 -7.73 -5.57
CA GLU A 27 6.91 -6.80 -6.02
C GLU A 27 6.60 -5.36 -5.60
N ALA A 28 5.37 -4.89 -5.82
CA ALA A 28 4.92 -3.57 -5.39
C ALA A 28 5.01 -3.40 -3.87
N ARG A 29 4.62 -4.45 -3.12
CA ARG A 29 4.76 -4.53 -1.66
C ARG A 29 6.22 -4.39 -1.23
N ARG A 30 7.13 -5.09 -1.90
CA ARG A 30 8.57 -5.05 -1.58
C ARG A 30 9.18 -3.68 -1.89
N GLY A 31 8.84 -3.10 -3.05
CA GLY A 31 9.28 -1.76 -3.43
C GLY A 31 8.81 -0.69 -2.44
N ALA A 32 7.54 -0.74 -2.02
CA ALA A 32 6.99 0.20 -1.04
C ALA A 32 7.67 0.09 0.34
N ASP A 33 7.94 -1.13 0.84
CA ASP A 33 8.68 -1.35 2.10
C ASP A 33 10.11 -0.76 2.04
N ILE A 34 10.81 -0.94 0.91
CA ILE A 34 12.14 -0.38 0.70
C ILE A 34 12.09 1.16 0.73
N VAL A 35 11.20 1.77 -0.06
CA VAL A 35 11.04 3.23 -0.13
C VAL A 35 10.68 3.81 1.25
N TYR A 36 9.76 3.17 1.98
CA TYR A 36 9.36 3.61 3.31
C TYR A 36 10.52 3.60 4.31
N ARG A 37 11.34 2.52 4.30
CA ARG A 37 12.54 2.42 5.14
C ARG A 37 13.58 3.47 4.77
N CYS A 38 13.88 3.63 3.48
CA CYS A 38 14.87 4.59 2.99
C CYS A 38 14.49 6.05 3.25
N THR A 39 13.20 6.36 3.30
CA THR A 39 12.69 7.72 3.57
C THR A 39 12.36 7.97 5.03
N SER A 40 12.59 6.99 5.92
CA SER A 40 12.19 7.05 7.33
C SER A 40 10.71 7.43 7.50
N GLY A 41 9.84 6.95 6.60
CA GLY A 41 8.40 7.26 6.59
C GLY A 41 8.01 8.62 6.00
N ARG A 42 8.96 9.44 5.51
CA ARG A 42 8.69 10.71 4.83
C ARG A 42 8.43 10.50 3.32
N VAL A 43 7.35 9.79 2.99
CA VAL A 43 6.97 9.50 1.60
C VAL A 43 5.93 10.51 1.12
N ALA A 44 6.19 11.20 0.01
CA ALA A 44 5.28 12.21 -0.55
C ALA A 44 4.02 11.62 -1.21
N SER A 45 4.09 10.38 -1.71
CA SER A 45 2.96 9.67 -2.33
C SER A 45 2.08 9.02 -1.25
N PRO A 46 0.82 9.46 -1.08
CA PRO A 46 -0.09 8.89 -0.08
C PRO A 46 -0.38 7.40 -0.30
N LEU A 47 -0.40 6.95 -1.56
CA LEU A 47 -0.60 5.53 -1.90
C LEU A 47 0.60 4.68 -1.47
N ALA A 48 1.81 5.14 -1.77
CA ALA A 48 3.03 4.43 -1.36
C ALA A 48 3.16 4.37 0.18
N ARG A 49 2.78 5.45 0.87
CA ARG A 49 2.69 5.49 2.32
C ARG A 49 1.65 4.50 2.87
N PHE A 50 0.42 4.52 2.34
CA PHE A 50 -0.66 3.63 2.75
C PHE A 50 -0.30 2.15 2.58
N ILE A 51 0.33 1.80 1.45
CA ILE A 51 0.83 0.44 1.20
C ILE A 51 1.91 0.08 2.24
N GLY A 52 2.86 0.98 2.50
CA GLY A 52 3.89 0.79 3.53
C GLY A 52 3.32 0.60 4.94
N GLU A 53 2.39 1.45 5.37
CA GLU A 53 1.71 1.38 6.68
C GLU A 53 0.89 0.09 6.82
N SER A 54 0.16 -0.32 5.78
CA SER A 54 -0.61 -1.58 5.78
C SER A 54 0.30 -2.81 5.92
N ILE A 55 1.47 -2.79 5.29
CA ILE A 55 2.47 -3.87 5.41
C ILE A 55 3.05 -3.93 6.83
N ALA A 56 3.40 -2.78 7.40
CA ALA A 56 3.93 -2.69 8.76
C ALA A 56 2.91 -3.21 9.79
N TYR A 57 1.64 -2.80 9.66
CA TYR A 57 0.53 -3.30 10.47
C TYR A 57 0.40 -4.83 10.38
N LEU A 58 0.37 -5.40 9.17
CA LEU A 58 0.28 -6.84 8.97
C LEU A 58 1.47 -7.62 9.54
N ARG A 59 2.67 -7.03 9.54
CA ARG A 59 3.85 -7.62 10.21
C ARG A 59 3.72 -7.57 11.73
N GLY A 60 3.21 -6.48 12.29
CA GLY A 60 2.99 -6.33 13.73
C GLY A 60 2.02 -7.39 14.28
N ILE A 61 0.89 -7.59 13.61
CA ILE A 61 -0.11 -8.58 14.07
C ILE A 61 0.37 -10.04 13.92
N ARG A 62 1.30 -10.33 12.99
CA ARG A 62 1.92 -11.66 12.87
C ARG A 62 2.69 -12.09 14.13
N HIS A 63 3.12 -11.13 14.94
CA HIS A 63 3.84 -11.37 16.19
C HIS A 63 2.90 -11.29 17.42
N CYS A 64 1.62 -10.91 17.24
CA CYS A 64 0.64 -10.85 18.33
C CYS A 64 0.04 -12.22 18.71
N GLY A 65 0.35 -13.29 17.97
CA GLY A 65 -0.16 -14.65 18.23
C GLY A 65 0.88 -15.62 18.80
N SER A 66 2.05 -15.13 19.19
CA SER A 66 3.12 -15.93 19.81
C SER A 66 3.16 -15.67 21.31
N VAL A 67 2.08 -16.04 22.02
CA VAL A 67 2.00 -16.06 23.48
C VAL A 67 1.47 -17.41 23.91
#